data_AF-A0A8U0U610-F1
#
_entry.id   AF-A0A8U0U610-F1
#
_cell.length_a   1.000
_cell.length_b   1.000
_cell.length_c   1.000
_cell.angle_alpha   90.00
_cell.angle_beta   90.00
_cell.angle_gamma   90.00
#
_symmetry.space_group_name_H-M   'P 1'
#
loop_
_entity.id
_entity.type
_entity.pdbx_description
1 polymer ?
#
loop_
_entity_poly.entity_id
_entity_poly.type
_entity_poly.pdbx_seq_one_letter_code
_entity_poly.pdbx_strand_id
1 'polypeptide(L)'
;MALSRGLRCCARVFSWIPVLIITSVVLWSYYAYVFELCLFTISNTLEKVAYLLVFHVCFVMFSWTYWKAIFTPPASPCKKFQLSYSDKERYEREERPDAQKQILVDIAKSLPIFTRATSGAIRFCDRCQVLKPDRSHHCSVCETCVLKMDHHCPWVNNHPVCVSVFPSQGDGHYFPLKSLSESSTSLLANEEKWDEEEESEDDNIGDDRDPSVTVEMDEEEQDHVRDFINGAVGVVP
;
A
#
# COMPACT_ATOMS: atom_id res chain seq x y z
N MET A 1 -25.27 -3.48 7.36
CA MET A 1 -26.08 -4.66 6.95
C MET A 1 -25.32 -5.92 7.35
N ALA A 2 -25.86 -6.72 8.28
CA ALA A 2 -25.24 -7.97 8.67
C ALA A 2 -25.41 -9.00 7.55
N LEU A 3 -24.35 -9.27 6.78
CA LEU A 3 -24.34 -10.33 5.78
C LEU A 3 -24.81 -11.65 6.44
N SER A 4 -25.63 -12.45 5.76
CA SER A 4 -26.07 -13.74 6.31
C SER A 4 -24.86 -14.63 6.61
N ARG A 5 -24.93 -15.45 7.66
CA ARG A 5 -23.82 -16.36 8.03
C ARG A 5 -23.40 -17.25 6.84
N GLY A 6 -24.35 -17.66 6.01
CA GLY A 6 -24.09 -18.40 4.77
C GLY A 6 -23.25 -17.63 3.74
N LEU A 7 -23.51 -16.34 3.54
CA LEU A 7 -22.75 -15.53 2.57
C LEU A 7 -21.31 -15.30 3.01
N ARG A 8 -21.05 -15.22 4.33
CA ARG A 8 -19.68 -15.21 4.89
C ARG A 8 -18.95 -16.54 4.70
N CYS A 9 -19.64 -17.67 4.85
CA CYS A 9 -19.06 -18.98 4.58
C CYS A 9 -18.68 -19.13 3.11
N CYS A 10 -19.58 -18.76 2.18
CA CYS A 10 -19.27 -18.80 0.74
C CYS A 10 -18.10 -17.88 0.39
N ALA A 11 -18.08 -16.64 0.90
CA ALA A 11 -16.98 -15.71 0.67
C ALA A 11 -15.63 -16.25 1.16
N ARG A 12 -15.60 -16.94 2.31
CA ARG A 12 -14.39 -17.59 2.84
C ARG A 12 -13.92 -18.77 1.99
N VAL A 13 -14.83 -19.49 1.34
CA VAL A 13 -14.44 -20.57 0.41
C VAL A 13 -13.91 -19.97 -0.89
N PHE A 14 -14.59 -18.97 -1.44
CA PHE A 14 -14.16 -18.30 -2.68
C PHE A 14 -12.82 -17.57 -2.53
N SER A 15 -12.47 -17.10 -1.33
CA SER A 15 -11.17 -16.45 -1.09
C SER A 15 -9.98 -17.40 -1.25
N TRP A 16 -10.19 -18.72 -1.22
CA TRP A 16 -9.13 -19.72 -1.49
C TRP A 16 -8.87 -19.96 -2.98
N ILE A 17 -9.77 -19.55 -3.88
CA ILE A 17 -9.63 -19.81 -5.33
C ILE A 17 -8.29 -19.32 -5.88
N PRO A 18 -7.84 -18.07 -5.62
CA PRO A 18 -6.56 -17.58 -6.13
C PRO A 18 -5.37 -18.42 -5.65
N VAL A 19 -5.38 -18.86 -4.39
CA VAL A 19 -4.33 -19.74 -3.84
C VAL A 19 -4.33 -21.09 -4.57
N LEU A 20 -5.51 -21.68 -4.77
CA LEU A 20 -5.62 -22.95 -5.51
C LEU A 20 -5.10 -22.83 -6.94
N ILE A 21 -5.37 -21.73 -7.64
CA ILE A 21 -4.85 -21.47 -8.98
C ILE A 21 -3.31 -21.44 -8.97
N ILE A 22 -2.70 -20.65 -8.07
CA ILE A 22 -1.24 -20.56 -8.00
C ILE A 22 -0.62 -21.91 -7.63
N THR A 23 -1.19 -22.63 -6.67
CA THR A 23 -0.69 -23.97 -6.31
C THR A 23 -0.77 -24.96 -7.48
N SER A 24 -1.84 -24.91 -8.27
CA SER A 24 -2.01 -25.74 -9.47
C SER A 24 -0.93 -25.45 -10.52
N VAL A 25 -0.69 -24.17 -10.84
CA VAL A 25 0.34 -23.75 -11.80
C VAL A 25 1.74 -24.17 -11.33
N VAL A 26 2.04 -23.99 -10.04
CA VAL A 26 3.33 -24.36 -9.45
C VAL A 26 3.55 -25.87 -9.51
N LEU A 27 2.55 -26.68 -9.16
CA LEU A 27 2.62 -28.14 -9.25
C LEU A 27 2.79 -28.63 -10.70
N TRP A 28 2.05 -28.03 -11.64
CA TRP A 28 2.20 -28.35 -13.05
C TRP A 28 3.59 -27.97 -13.58
N SER A 29 4.11 -26.80 -13.20
CA SER A 29 5.46 -26.37 -13.60
C SER A 29 6.55 -27.31 -13.04
N TYR A 30 6.37 -27.83 -11.82
CA TYR A 30 7.24 -28.83 -11.23
C TYR A 30 7.21 -30.13 -12.04
N TYR A 31 6.02 -30.61 -12.38
CA TYR A 31 5.86 -31.81 -13.22
C TYR A 31 6.56 -31.62 -14.57
N ALA A 32 6.26 -30.52 -15.28
CA ALA A 32 6.83 -30.24 -16.60
C ALA A 32 8.36 -30.13 -16.56
N TYR A 33 8.91 -29.43 -15.56
CA TYR A 33 10.35 -29.27 -15.45
C TYR A 33 11.08 -30.56 -15.07
N VAL A 34 10.56 -31.33 -14.11
CA VAL A 34 11.22 -32.54 -13.62
C VAL A 34 11.07 -33.69 -14.61
N PHE A 35 9.86 -33.96 -15.10
CA PHE A 35 9.59 -35.14 -15.93
C PHE A 35 9.85 -34.88 -17.42
N GLU A 36 9.23 -33.84 -18.00
CA GLU A 36 9.35 -33.59 -19.45
C GLU A 36 10.75 -33.07 -19.82
N LEU A 37 11.23 -32.03 -19.11
CA LEU A 37 12.52 -31.42 -19.41
C LEU A 37 13.68 -32.26 -18.86
N CYS A 38 13.76 -32.46 -17.54
CA CYS A 38 14.93 -33.09 -16.95
C CYS A 38 15.02 -34.58 -17.28
N LEU A 39 13.95 -35.38 -17.13
CA LEU A 39 14.03 -36.82 -17.34
C LEU A 39 14.03 -37.22 -18.82
N PHE A 40 13.10 -36.71 -19.63
CA PHE A 40 12.92 -37.13 -21.03
C PHE A 40 13.78 -36.35 -22.04
N THR A 41 14.07 -35.07 -21.81
CA THR A 41 14.79 -34.25 -22.81
C THR A 41 16.31 -34.30 -22.60
N ILE A 42 16.80 -34.27 -21.35
CA ILE A 42 18.24 -34.23 -21.05
C ILE A 42 18.82 -35.65 -20.96
N SER A 43 19.76 -35.94 -21.87
CA SER A 43 20.48 -37.23 -21.92
C SER A 43 21.67 -37.29 -20.94
N ASN A 44 22.42 -36.20 -20.80
CA ASN A 44 23.60 -36.13 -19.93
C ASN A 44 23.23 -36.24 -18.44
N THR A 45 23.77 -37.26 -17.76
CA THR A 45 23.46 -37.53 -16.34
C THR A 45 23.94 -36.42 -15.41
N LEU A 46 25.14 -35.87 -15.65
CA LEU A 46 25.73 -34.84 -14.78
C LEU A 46 24.92 -33.53 -14.85
N GLU A 47 24.56 -33.09 -16.06
CA GLU A 47 23.70 -31.92 -16.28
C GLU A 47 22.32 -32.12 -15.67
N LYS A 48 21.72 -33.30 -15.86
CA LYS A 48 20.44 -33.68 -15.25
C LYS A 48 20.46 -33.55 -13.73
N VAL A 49 21.49 -34.08 -13.07
CA VAL A 49 21.62 -33.98 -11.60
C VAL A 49 21.81 -32.53 -11.17
N ALA A 50 22.64 -31.75 -11.88
CA ALA A 50 22.89 -30.35 -11.55
C ALA A 50 21.60 -29.50 -11.65
N TYR A 51 20.86 -29.59 -12.75
CA TYR A 51 19.61 -28.87 -12.94
C TYR A 51 18.54 -29.28 -11.92
N LEU A 52 18.40 -30.59 -11.66
CA LEU A 52 17.47 -31.07 -10.65
C LEU A 52 17.81 -30.52 -9.27
N LEU A 53 19.08 -30.52 -8.87
CA LEU A 53 19.49 -30.00 -7.55
C LEU A 53 19.15 -28.52 -7.40
N VAL A 54 19.57 -27.68 -8.36
CA VAL A 54 19.31 -26.23 -8.32
C VAL A 54 17.80 -25.95 -8.31
N PHE A 55 17.03 -26.64 -9.16
CA PHE A 55 15.59 -26.48 -9.23
C PHE A 55 14.90 -26.85 -7.92
N HIS A 56 15.27 -27.96 -7.28
CA HIS A 56 14.66 -28.37 -6.02
C HIS A 56 14.96 -27.40 -4.89
N VAL A 57 16.17 -26.83 -4.83
CA VAL A 57 16.50 -25.78 -3.84
C VAL A 57 15.59 -24.57 -4.05
N CYS A 58 15.46 -24.08 -5.29
CA CYS A 58 14.57 -22.97 -5.63
C CYS A 58 13.10 -23.28 -5.31
N PHE A 59 12.64 -24.48 -5.66
CA PHE A 59 11.25 -24.92 -5.45
C PHE A 59 10.90 -25.04 -3.96
N VAL A 60 11.81 -25.60 -3.16
CA VAL A 60 11.63 -25.69 -1.70
C VAL A 60 11.61 -24.29 -1.08
N MET A 61 12.52 -23.41 -1.47
CA MET A 61 12.54 -22.02 -0.99
C MET A 61 11.26 -21.27 -1.37
N PHE A 62 10.81 -21.38 -2.62
CA PHE A 62 9.56 -20.77 -3.08
C PHE A 62 8.35 -21.32 -2.32
N SER A 63 8.24 -22.64 -2.19
CA SER A 63 7.12 -23.29 -1.49
C SER A 63 7.09 -22.90 -0.01
N TRP A 64 8.26 -22.80 0.63
CA TRP A 64 8.40 -22.36 2.01
C TRP A 64 7.95 -20.91 2.19
N THR A 65 8.43 -19.99 1.36
CA THR A 65 8.05 -18.57 1.46
C THR A 65 6.59 -18.35 1.14
N TYR A 66 6.04 -19.04 0.13
CA TYR A 66 4.62 -18.99 -0.20
C TYR A 66 3.74 -19.54 0.93
N TRP A 67 4.12 -20.68 1.51
CA TRP A 67 3.45 -21.25 2.69
C TRP A 67 3.45 -20.26 3.85
N LYS A 68 4.60 -19.66 4.16
CA LYS A 68 4.71 -18.65 5.21
C LYS A 68 3.84 -17.43 4.92
N ALA A 69 3.74 -16.98 3.67
CA ALA A 69 2.89 -15.85 3.29
C ALA A 69 1.40 -16.16 3.50
N ILE A 70 0.94 -17.38 3.21
CA ILE A 70 -0.45 -17.81 3.39
C ILE A 70 -0.80 -18.01 4.88
N PHE A 71 0.06 -18.70 5.62
CA PHE A 71 -0.29 -19.21 6.95
C PHE A 71 0.22 -18.38 8.13
N THR A 72 1.01 -17.33 7.89
CA THR A 72 1.44 -16.43 8.97
C THR A 72 0.34 -15.41 9.25
N PRO A 73 -0.35 -15.46 10.40
CA PRO A 73 -1.38 -14.48 10.70
C PRO A 73 -0.79 -13.06 10.79
N PRO A 74 -1.55 -12.02 10.46
CA PRO A 74 -1.08 -10.65 10.63
C PRO A 74 -0.84 -10.33 12.10
N ALA A 75 0.08 -9.39 12.34
CA ALA A 75 0.27 -8.84 13.67
C ALA A 75 -0.88 -7.89 14.02
N SER A 76 -1.62 -8.20 15.09
CA SER A 76 -2.65 -7.32 15.65
C SER A 76 -2.09 -6.42 16.76
N PRO A 77 -2.67 -5.22 16.98
CA PRO A 77 -2.30 -4.36 18.09
C PRO A 77 -2.38 -5.10 19.43
N CYS A 78 -1.39 -4.86 20.30
CA CYS A 78 -1.39 -5.46 21.62
C CYS A 78 -2.52 -4.90 22.49
N LYS A 79 -2.87 -5.62 23.57
CA LYS A 79 -3.97 -5.25 24.49
C LYS A 79 -3.82 -3.86 25.11
N LYS A 80 -2.60 -3.30 25.18
CA LYS A 80 -2.37 -1.94 25.70
C LYS A 80 -3.02 -0.85 24.84
N PHE A 81 -3.19 -1.10 23.54
CA PHE A 81 -3.87 -0.16 22.63
C PHE A 81 -5.40 -0.36 22.60
N GLN A 82 -5.89 -1.44 23.20
CA GLN A 82 -7.33 -1.68 23.32
C GLN A 82 -7.88 -0.83 24.47
N LEU A 83 -9.07 -0.27 24.32
CA LEU A 83 -9.72 0.45 25.42
C LEU A 83 -9.95 -0.53 26.58
N SER A 84 -9.58 -0.10 27.79
CA SER A 84 -10.02 -0.77 29.01
C SER A 84 -11.54 -0.77 29.09
N TYR A 85 -12.12 -1.70 29.84
CA TYR A 85 -13.57 -1.74 30.05
C TYR A 85 -14.12 -0.41 30.59
N SER A 86 -13.42 0.20 31.55
CA SER A 86 -13.78 1.50 32.13
C SER A 86 -13.73 2.65 31.11
N ASP A 87 -12.70 2.66 30.26
CA ASP A 87 -12.52 3.70 29.25
C ASP A 87 -13.54 3.54 28.12
N LYS A 88 -13.86 2.31 27.77
CA LYS A 88 -14.91 1.97 26.81
C LYS A 88 -16.27 2.43 27.29
N GLU A 89 -16.64 2.12 28.54
CA GLU A 89 -17.91 2.58 29.11
C GLU A 89 -17.98 4.12 29.14
N ARG A 90 -16.89 4.78 29.52
CA ARG A 90 -16.80 6.25 29.51
C ARG A 90 -16.96 6.84 28.11
N TYR A 91 -16.36 6.22 27.10
CA TYR A 91 -16.46 6.63 25.70
C TYR A 91 -17.88 6.42 25.14
N GLU A 92 -18.50 5.26 25.41
CA GLU A 92 -19.84 4.91 24.92
C GLU A 92 -20.95 5.72 25.60
N ARG A 93 -20.77 6.12 26.87
CA ARG A 93 -21.75 6.93 27.62
C ARG A 93 -21.73 8.41 27.24
N GLU A 94 -20.59 8.92 26.78
CA GLU A 94 -20.47 10.34 26.42
C GLU A 94 -21.13 10.61 25.06
N GLU A 95 -22.19 11.41 25.06
CA GLU A 95 -22.91 11.79 23.82
C GLU A 95 -22.21 12.91 23.05
N ARG A 96 -21.38 13.72 23.73
CA ARG A 96 -20.72 14.86 23.10
C ARG A 96 -19.46 14.42 22.33
N PRO A 97 -19.38 14.69 21.02
CA PRO A 97 -18.28 14.20 20.19
C PRO A 97 -16.91 14.79 20.59
N ASP A 98 -16.88 16.03 21.11
CA ASP A 98 -15.62 16.65 21.52
C ASP A 98 -15.08 16.09 22.83
N ALA A 99 -15.97 15.71 23.76
CA ALA A 99 -15.59 15.02 24.99
C ALA A 99 -15.10 13.59 24.70
N GLN A 100 -15.71 12.88 23.74
CA GLN A 100 -15.21 11.59 23.25
C GLN A 100 -13.78 11.70 22.69
N LYS A 101 -13.50 12.69 21.86
CA LYS A 101 -12.14 12.95 21.34
C LYS A 101 -11.16 13.21 22.48
N GLN A 102 -11.56 13.97 23.50
CA GLN A 102 -10.71 14.29 24.64
C GLN A 102 -10.34 13.02 25.44
N ILE A 103 -11.29 12.11 25.66
CA ILE A 103 -11.04 10.81 26.30
C ILE A 103 -9.96 10.04 25.53
N LEU A 104 -10.08 9.95 24.20
CA LEU A 104 -9.10 9.26 23.36
C LEU A 104 -7.72 9.94 23.39
N VAL A 105 -7.68 11.28 23.43
CA VAL A 105 -6.43 12.05 23.56
C VAL A 105 -5.75 11.78 24.90
N ASP A 106 -6.51 11.73 25.99
CA ASP A 106 -5.96 11.50 27.31
C ASP A 106 -5.37 10.09 27.46
N ILE A 107 -6.04 9.08 26.90
CA ILE A 107 -5.52 7.70 26.84
C ILE A 107 -4.25 7.64 25.96
N ALA A 108 -4.28 8.31 24.80
CA ALA A 108 -3.14 8.31 23.87
C ALA A 108 -1.85 8.87 24.47
N LYS A 109 -1.92 9.79 25.44
CA LYS A 109 -0.73 10.33 26.15
C LYS A 109 0.08 9.25 26.88
N SER A 110 -0.56 8.14 27.27
CA SER A 110 0.09 7.00 27.93
C SER A 110 0.67 5.96 26.96
N LEU A 111 0.48 6.16 25.65
CA LEU A 111 0.86 5.21 24.61
C LEU A 111 1.90 5.81 23.65
N PRO A 112 2.78 4.99 23.06
CA PRO A 112 3.73 5.45 22.06
C PRO A 112 3.04 5.63 20.69
N ILE A 113 2.22 6.67 20.55
CA ILE A 113 1.51 7.02 19.31
C ILE A 113 1.94 8.43 18.90
N PHE A 114 2.61 8.54 17.75
CA PHE A 114 3.10 9.82 17.24
C PHE A 114 2.29 10.33 16.06
N THR A 115 1.57 9.45 15.36
CA THR A 115 0.78 9.82 14.18
C THR A 115 -0.66 10.21 14.54
N ARG A 116 -1.18 11.22 13.83
CA ARG A 116 -2.57 11.70 13.93
C ARG A 116 -3.28 11.55 12.59
N ALA A 117 -4.61 11.63 12.60
CA ALA A 117 -5.38 11.76 11.36
C ALA A 117 -5.13 13.14 10.72
N THR A 118 -5.50 13.31 9.46
CA THR A 118 -5.41 14.60 8.75
C THR A 118 -6.15 15.73 9.48
N SER A 119 -7.20 15.39 10.23
CA SER A 119 -7.95 16.32 11.08
C SER A 119 -7.27 16.66 12.42
N GLY A 120 -6.07 16.13 12.70
CA GLY A 120 -5.38 16.23 13.98
C GLY A 120 -5.94 15.31 15.09
N ALA A 121 -7.03 14.59 14.82
CA ALA A 121 -7.63 13.67 15.78
C ALA A 121 -6.77 12.40 16.01
N ILE A 122 -6.94 11.76 17.17
CA ILE A 122 -6.36 10.44 17.45
C ILE A 122 -6.99 9.41 16.51
N ARG A 123 -6.14 8.55 15.94
CA ARG A 123 -6.59 7.49 15.03
C ARG A 123 -7.24 6.38 15.85
N PHE A 124 -8.56 6.25 15.75
CA PHE A 124 -9.32 5.23 16.48
C PHE A 124 -10.01 4.24 15.51
N CYS A 125 -10.28 3.02 15.99
CA CYS A 125 -11.07 2.02 15.28
C CYS A 125 -12.31 1.65 16.11
N ASP A 126 -13.50 2.07 15.68
CA ASP A 126 -14.75 1.76 16.38
C ASP A 126 -15.11 0.27 16.34
N ARG A 127 -14.73 -0.44 15.27
CA ARG A 127 -15.03 -1.87 15.13
C ARG A 127 -14.21 -2.73 16.08
N CYS A 128 -12.93 -2.40 16.25
CA CYS A 128 -12.02 -3.15 17.10
C CYS A 128 -11.91 -2.55 18.51
N GLN A 129 -12.43 -1.34 18.75
CA GLN A 129 -12.27 -0.57 19.99
C GLN A 129 -10.79 -0.40 20.38
N VAL A 130 -9.97 0.01 19.40
CA VAL A 130 -8.51 0.13 19.53
C VAL A 130 -8.04 1.51 19.07
N LEU A 131 -7.17 2.15 19.87
CA LEU A 131 -6.36 3.28 19.41
C LEU A 131 -5.32 2.75 18.44
N LYS A 132 -5.43 3.12 17.17
CA LYS A 132 -4.58 2.60 16.09
C LYS A 132 -3.12 3.00 16.35
N PRO A 133 -2.21 2.03 16.56
CA PRO A 133 -0.78 2.32 16.57
C PRO A 133 -0.33 2.94 15.26
N ASP A 134 0.86 3.55 15.27
CA ASP A 134 1.44 4.13 14.07
C ASP A 134 1.55 3.11 12.94
N ARG A 135 1.20 3.55 11.73
CA ARG A 135 1.11 2.71 10.52
C ARG A 135 0.14 1.52 10.58
N SER A 136 -0.75 1.45 11.59
CA SER A 136 -1.78 0.41 11.63
C SER A 136 -3.06 0.82 10.90
N HIS A 137 -3.72 -0.15 10.26
CA HIS A 137 -4.99 0.07 9.55
C HIS A 137 -5.96 -1.09 9.83
N HIS A 138 -7.27 -0.82 9.76
CA HIS A 138 -8.30 -1.85 9.89
C HIS A 138 -8.58 -2.46 8.52
N CYS A 139 -8.42 -3.78 8.38
CA CYS A 139 -8.85 -4.48 7.18
C CYS A 139 -10.29 -4.98 7.38
N SER A 140 -11.19 -4.59 6.49
CA SER A 140 -12.57 -5.06 6.51
C SER A 140 -12.70 -6.54 6.14
N VAL A 141 -11.86 -7.05 5.25
CA VAL A 141 -11.92 -8.45 4.76
C VAL A 141 -11.63 -9.43 5.88
N CYS A 142 -10.71 -9.06 6.76
CA CYS A 142 -10.26 -9.93 7.82
C CYS A 142 -10.67 -9.46 9.22
N GLU A 143 -11.44 -8.36 9.27
CA GLU A 143 -12.18 -7.89 10.44
C GLU A 143 -11.30 -7.54 11.66
N THR A 144 -10.02 -7.22 11.45
CA THR A 144 -9.12 -6.77 12.53
C THR A 144 -8.16 -5.66 12.09
N CYS A 145 -7.63 -4.94 13.07
CA CYS A 145 -6.54 -3.98 12.89
C CYS A 145 -5.22 -4.72 12.71
N VAL A 146 -4.43 -4.30 11.72
CA VAL A 146 -3.12 -4.86 11.40
C VAL A 146 -2.04 -3.81 11.52
N LEU A 147 -0.97 -4.18 12.20
CA LEU A 147 0.23 -3.38 12.36
C LEU A 147 0.99 -3.30 11.03
N LYS A 148 1.45 -2.10 10.66
CA LYS A 148 2.16 -1.86 9.38
C LYS A 148 1.44 -2.48 8.19
N MET A 149 0.12 -2.32 8.15
CA MET A 149 -0.69 -2.83 7.05
C MET A 149 -0.26 -2.15 5.74
N ASP A 150 0.11 -2.96 4.77
CA ASP A 150 0.30 -2.55 3.39
C ASP A 150 -1.04 -2.70 2.66
N HIS A 151 -1.31 -3.87 2.08
CA HIS A 151 -2.57 -4.15 1.37
C HIS A 151 -3.05 -5.57 1.65
N HIS A 152 -4.35 -5.81 1.49
CA HIS A 152 -4.90 -7.17 1.51
C HIS A 152 -4.70 -7.83 0.13
N CYS A 153 -3.97 -8.95 0.07
CA CYS A 153 -3.62 -9.61 -1.18
C CYS A 153 -4.46 -10.90 -1.37
N PRO A 154 -5.36 -10.96 -2.37
CA PRO A 154 -6.16 -12.16 -2.61
C PRO A 154 -5.34 -13.41 -2.97
N TRP A 155 -4.17 -13.25 -3.59
CA TRP A 155 -3.32 -14.33 -4.10
C TRP A 155 -2.68 -15.22 -3.03
N VAL A 156 -2.67 -14.75 -1.78
CA VAL A 156 -2.16 -15.50 -0.61
C VAL A 156 -3.28 -15.82 0.39
N ASN A 157 -4.53 -15.45 0.08
CA ASN A 157 -5.71 -15.64 0.95
C ASN A 157 -5.46 -15.26 2.42
N ASN A 158 -4.55 -14.33 2.64
CA ASN A 158 -4.12 -13.91 3.96
C ASN A 158 -4.17 -12.39 4.06
N HIS A 159 -4.40 -11.93 5.29
CA HIS A 159 -4.32 -10.54 5.72
C HIS A 159 -2.93 -9.95 5.33
N PRO A 160 -2.73 -8.62 5.38
CA PRO A 160 -1.64 -7.88 4.81
C PRO A 160 -0.34 -8.61 4.96
N VAL A 161 0.42 -8.65 3.87
CA VAL A 161 1.81 -9.03 3.89
C VAL A 161 2.49 -8.18 4.95
N CYS A 162 2.61 -8.75 6.14
CA CYS A 162 3.43 -8.22 7.19
C CYS A 162 4.81 -8.76 6.86
N VAL A 163 5.71 -7.89 6.39
CA VAL A 163 7.14 -8.21 6.50
C VAL A 163 7.38 -8.43 7.98
N SER A 164 7.46 -9.69 8.39
CA SER A 164 7.75 -10.09 9.74
C SER A 164 9.22 -9.78 9.95
N VAL A 165 9.54 -8.55 10.33
CA VAL A 165 10.74 -8.35 11.13
C VAL A 165 10.43 -9.08 12.41
N PHE A 166 10.96 -10.30 12.55
CA PHE A 166 10.87 -11.09 13.77
C PHE A 166 11.13 -10.15 14.96
N PRO A 167 10.20 -10.01 15.92
CA PRO A 167 10.61 -9.50 17.21
C PRO A 167 11.41 -10.65 17.82
N SER A 168 12.73 -10.46 17.94
CA SER A 168 13.51 -11.24 18.88
C SER A 168 12.75 -11.26 20.20
N GLN A 169 12.54 -12.45 20.74
CA GLN A 169 11.95 -12.69 22.04
C GLN A 169 12.78 -11.89 23.08
N GLY A 170 12.27 -10.72 23.49
CA GLY A 170 13.02 -9.78 24.33
C GLY A 170 12.09 -8.73 24.95
N ASP A 171 11.63 -9.03 26.16
CA ASP A 171 11.46 -8.10 27.29
C ASP A 171 10.65 -6.80 27.13
N GLY A 172 9.68 -6.74 26.23
CA GLY A 172 8.69 -5.65 26.26
C GLY A 172 9.25 -4.24 26.06
N HIS A 173 10.51 -4.12 25.67
CA HIS A 173 11.07 -2.91 25.12
C HIS A 173 10.61 -2.83 23.67
N TYR A 174 9.58 -2.03 23.44
CA TYR A 174 9.31 -1.49 22.13
C TYR A 174 10.64 -0.89 21.67
N PHE A 175 11.27 -1.46 20.63
CA PHE A 175 12.33 -0.73 19.94
C PHE A 175 11.70 0.60 19.56
N PRO A 176 12.21 1.74 20.04
CA PRO A 176 11.91 2.99 19.39
C PRO A 176 12.52 2.83 18.01
N LEU A 177 11.71 2.45 17.03
CA LEU A 177 11.88 3.05 15.73
C LEU A 177 11.66 4.53 16.01
N LYS A 178 12.74 5.23 16.38
CA LYS A 178 12.94 6.57 15.92
C LYS A 178 12.61 6.48 14.43
N SER A 179 11.42 6.93 14.06
CA SER A 179 11.35 7.77 12.89
C SER A 179 12.25 8.96 13.24
N LEU A 180 13.56 8.77 13.08
CA LEU A 180 14.26 9.79 12.33
C LEU A 180 13.50 9.73 11.01
N SER A 181 12.57 10.67 10.89
CA SER A 181 12.26 11.21 9.60
C SER A 181 13.53 11.17 8.78
N GLU A 182 13.44 10.66 7.56
CA GLU A 182 14.48 10.84 6.54
C GLU A 182 14.67 12.34 6.19
N SER A 183 14.36 13.27 7.10
CA SER A 183 14.62 14.70 7.05
C SER A 183 15.53 15.20 8.18
N SER A 184 16.14 14.31 8.99
CA SER A 184 16.98 14.71 10.13
C SER A 184 18.35 14.05 10.17
N THR A 185 18.93 13.78 9.00
CA THR A 185 20.38 13.57 8.85
C THR A 185 21.03 14.91 8.51
N SER A 186 21.69 15.53 9.49
CA SER A 186 22.54 16.72 9.33
C SER A 186 23.81 16.49 8.52
N LEU A 187 23.88 15.38 7.76
CA LEU A 187 24.98 15.02 6.86
C LEU A 187 24.57 14.99 5.37
N LEU A 188 23.31 15.29 5.05
CA LEU A 188 22.85 15.54 3.67
C LEU A 188 22.37 16.98 3.46
N ALA A 189 22.62 17.89 4.42
CA ALA A 189 22.21 19.30 4.32
C ALA A 189 23.13 20.15 3.40
N ASN A 190 23.91 19.50 2.53
CA ASN A 190 24.94 20.16 1.73
C ASN A 190 24.98 19.64 0.28
N GLU A 191 23.82 19.31 -0.28
CA GLU A 191 23.66 19.30 -1.74
C GLU A 191 23.04 20.63 -2.16
N GLU A 192 23.72 21.24 -3.12
CA GLU A 192 23.63 22.62 -3.52
C GLU A 192 22.24 22.95 -4.08
N LYS A 193 21.68 24.04 -3.54
CA LYS A 193 20.51 24.72 -4.09
C LYS A 193 20.93 25.32 -5.43
N TRP A 194 20.32 24.86 -6.52
CA TRP A 194 20.37 25.59 -7.78
C TRP A 194 19.57 26.87 -7.58
N ASP A 195 20.30 27.97 -7.37
CA ASP A 195 19.75 29.31 -7.37
C ASP A 195 19.46 29.71 -8.82
N GLU A 196 18.17 29.83 -9.17
CA GLU A 196 17.79 30.64 -10.32
C GLU A 196 17.93 32.11 -9.89
N GLU A 197 18.91 32.77 -10.49
CA GLU A 197 19.26 34.17 -10.29
C GLU A 197 18.09 35.06 -10.73
N GLU A 198 17.35 35.63 -9.77
CA GLU A 198 16.62 36.88 -10.01
C GLU A 198 17.61 38.03 -9.82
N GLU A 199 18.14 38.54 -10.94
CA GLU A 199 18.92 39.77 -10.98
C GLU A 199 17.96 40.97 -10.92
N SER A 200 18.17 41.79 -9.90
CA SER A 200 17.39 42.98 -9.57
C SER A 200 17.95 44.25 -10.21
N GLU A 201 17.07 45.25 -10.33
CA GLU A 201 17.35 46.71 -10.38
C GLU A 201 17.75 47.32 -11.76
N ASP A 202 16.87 48.10 -12.41
CA ASP A 202 16.65 49.53 -12.11
C ASP A 202 15.63 50.24 -13.06
N ASP A 203 14.84 51.13 -12.42
CA ASP A 203 14.31 52.43 -12.85
C ASP A 203 13.45 52.67 -14.12
N ASN A 204 12.15 52.90 -13.85
CA ASN A 204 11.39 54.15 -14.12
C ASN A 204 11.11 54.60 -15.59
N ILE A 205 9.84 54.54 -16.05
CA ILE A 205 9.02 55.62 -16.67
C ILE A 205 7.72 55.07 -17.32
N GLY A 206 6.59 55.81 -17.18
CA GLY A 206 5.46 55.92 -18.13
C GLY A 206 4.49 54.73 -18.24
N ASP A 207 3.25 54.80 -17.76
CA ASP A 207 2.06 55.41 -18.41
C ASP A 207 1.60 54.71 -19.71
N ASP A 208 0.27 54.54 -19.77
CA ASP A 208 -0.56 54.24 -20.93
C ASP A 208 -0.76 52.80 -21.48
N ARG A 209 -2.00 52.32 -21.26
CA ARG A 209 -2.97 51.75 -22.24
C ARG A 209 -2.63 50.46 -23.02
N ASP A 210 -3.54 49.49 -22.91
CA ASP A 210 -3.82 48.44 -23.91
C ASP A 210 -3.88 49.04 -25.33
N PRO A 211 -3.35 48.36 -26.37
CA PRO A 211 -4.18 47.35 -27.05
C PRO A 211 -3.43 46.19 -27.76
N SER A 212 -4.15 45.08 -27.97
CA SER A 212 -4.09 44.14 -29.11
C SER A 212 -2.75 43.90 -29.83
N VAL A 213 -2.22 42.67 -29.77
CA VAL A 213 -1.28 42.16 -30.78
C VAL A 213 -1.80 40.86 -31.38
N THR A 214 -2.08 40.96 -32.67
CA THR A 214 -2.39 39.93 -33.64
C THR A 214 -1.15 39.07 -33.93
N VAL A 215 -1.30 37.74 -33.97
CA VAL A 215 -0.29 36.86 -34.57
C VAL A 215 -0.74 36.57 -36.00
N GLU A 216 -0.02 37.15 -36.95
CA GLU A 216 -0.10 36.78 -38.37
C GLU A 216 0.42 35.36 -38.54
N MET A 217 -0.35 34.52 -39.24
CA MET A 217 0.04 33.17 -39.67
C MET A 217 0.01 33.15 -41.19
N ASP A 218 1.09 32.64 -41.81
CA ASP A 218 1.31 32.62 -43.25
C ASP A 218 0.19 31.90 -44.03
N GLU A 219 -0.27 32.52 -45.12
CA GLU A 219 -1.47 32.14 -45.89
C GLU A 219 -1.37 30.84 -46.71
N GLU A 220 -0.21 30.17 -46.75
CA GLU A 220 -0.03 28.98 -47.60
C GLU A 220 -0.39 27.64 -46.90
N GLU A 221 -0.52 27.64 -45.57
CA GLU A 221 -0.87 26.44 -44.80
C GLU A 221 -2.36 26.35 -44.41
N GLN A 222 -3.12 27.45 -44.57
CA GLN A 222 -4.56 27.47 -44.24
C GLN A 222 -5.47 26.83 -45.31
N ASP A 223 -5.06 26.85 -46.59
CA ASP A 223 -5.90 26.31 -47.67
C ASP A 223 -5.90 24.77 -47.68
N HIS A 224 -4.80 24.13 -47.27
CA HIS A 224 -4.75 22.67 -47.25
C HIS A 224 -5.58 22.05 -46.11
N VAL A 225 -5.76 22.80 -45.01
CA VAL A 225 -6.59 22.37 -43.87
C VAL A 225 -8.08 22.63 -44.12
N ARG A 226 -8.43 23.71 -44.84
CA ARG A 226 -9.84 24.01 -45.19
C ARG A 226 -10.44 23.01 -46.18
N ASP A 227 -9.66 22.52 -47.14
CA ASP A 227 -10.14 21.54 -48.12
C ASP A 227 -10.35 20.14 -47.54
N PHE A 228 -9.59 19.77 -46.51
CA PHE A 228 -9.78 18.49 -45.81
C PHE A 228 -11.04 18.51 -44.93
N ILE A 229 -11.36 19.65 -44.29
CA ILE A 229 -12.51 19.77 -43.38
C ILE A 229 -13.83 19.91 -44.16
N ASN A 230 -13.84 20.61 -45.30
CA ASN A 230 -15.06 20.82 -46.10
C ASN A 230 -15.42 19.64 -47.02
N GLY A 231 -14.55 18.63 -47.16
CA GLY A 231 -14.80 17.42 -47.97
C GLY A 231 -15.55 16.29 -47.25
N ALA A 232 -15.69 16.33 -45.92
CA ALA A 232 -16.24 15.22 -45.14
C ALA A 232 -17.67 15.44 -44.61
N VAL A 233 -18.29 16.59 -44.85
CA VAL A 233 -19.65 16.90 -44.40
C VAL A 233 -20.47 17.44 -45.57
N GLY A 234 -20.90 16.55 -46.45
CA GLY A 234 -21.86 16.89 -47.49
C GLY A 234 -22.33 15.68 -48.27
N VAL A 235 -23.64 15.64 -48.50
CA VAL A 235 -24.41 14.70 -49.35
C VAL A 235 -24.62 13.33 -48.65
N VAL A 236 -25.83 12.83 -48.40
CA VAL A 236 -26.99 12.66 -49.30
C VAL A 236 -28.23 12.32 -48.41
N PRO A 237 -29.44 12.15 -48.99
CA PRO A 237 -30.50 13.12 -49.28
C PRO A 237 -31.67 13.12 -48.27
#